data_AF-A0AAD4LI22-F1
#
_entry.id   AF-A0AAD4LI22-F1
#
_cell.length_a   1.000
_cell.length_b   1.000
_cell.length_c   1.000
_cell.angle_alpha   90.00
_cell.angle_beta   90.00
_cell.angle_gamma   90.00
#
_symmetry.space_group_name_H-M   'P 1'
#
loop_
_entity.id
_entity.type
_entity.pdbx_description
1 polymer ?
#
loop_
_entity_poly.entity_id
_entity_poly.type
_entity_poly.pdbx_seq_one_letter_code
_entity_poly.pdbx_strand_id
1 'polypeptide(L)'
;MLRWQKRPDIKGFTTFGSLPSFSNIGAAKAVGAWNSPLCGSCWELTYGGNTIYVTAIDTVGDGFDLSLKAMDTLTNGKAKQLDVVSAQATQVDEYYCGLIPGRKKCLNRDKMIHQEKPPALARDNLR
;
A
#
# COMPACT_ATOMS: atom_id res chain seq x y z
N MET A 1 10.46 -20.36 26.82
CA MET A 1 11.51 -19.48 26.25
C MET A 1 10.82 -18.34 25.51
N LEU A 2 10.90 -17.12 26.03
CA LEU A 2 10.39 -15.93 25.34
C LEU A 2 11.51 -15.42 24.44
N ARG A 3 11.31 -15.47 23.12
CA ARG A 3 12.23 -14.85 22.16
C ARG A 3 11.69 -13.49 21.77
N TRP A 4 12.40 -12.44 22.20
CA TRP A 4 12.26 -11.10 21.65
C TRP A 4 12.84 -11.13 20.21
N GLN A 5 12.01 -11.44 19.22
CA GLN A 5 12.41 -11.16 17.83
C GLN A 5 12.20 -9.68 17.58
N LYS A 6 13.31 -9.00 17.29
CA LYS A 6 13.38 -7.64 16.79
C LYS A 6 12.43 -7.52 15.61
N ARG A 7 11.34 -6.77 15.78
CA ARG A 7 10.27 -6.59 14.80
C ARG A 7 10.82 -6.05 13.47
N PRO A 8 10.77 -6.81 12.36
CA PRO A 8 11.15 -6.30 11.04
C PRO A 8 10.09 -5.38 10.42
N ASP A 9 8.89 -5.31 10.99
CA ASP A 9 7.68 -4.85 10.32
C ASP A 9 7.30 -3.38 10.56
N ILE A 10 8.07 -2.64 11.35
CA ILE A 10 7.72 -1.25 11.65
C ILE A 10 8.69 -0.34 10.92
N LYS A 11 8.24 0.23 9.80
CA LYS A 11 8.86 1.39 9.13
C LYS A 11 8.94 2.65 10.03
N GLY A 12 8.89 2.50 11.35
CA GLY A 12 8.93 3.55 12.37
C GLY A 12 7.56 4.09 12.79
N PHE A 13 6.47 3.59 12.21
CA PHE A 13 5.11 4.08 12.47
C PHE A 13 4.47 3.37 13.68
N THR A 14 4.12 4.14 14.71
CA THR A 14 3.58 3.60 15.97
C THR A 14 2.08 3.85 16.16
N THR A 15 1.51 4.73 15.34
CA THR A 15 0.09 5.08 15.34
C THR A 15 -0.43 5.20 13.91
N PHE A 16 -1.73 5.05 13.70
CA PHE A 16 -2.33 5.28 12.37
C PHE A 16 -1.99 6.66 11.82
N GLY A 17 -2.05 7.70 12.66
CA GLY A 17 -1.74 9.08 12.27
C GLY A 17 -0.26 9.32 11.94
N SER A 18 0.65 8.41 12.29
CA SER A 18 2.06 8.53 11.89
C SER A 18 2.32 8.09 10.45
N LEU A 19 1.37 7.37 9.82
CA LEU A 19 1.49 6.94 8.43
C LEU A 19 1.29 8.11 7.47
N PRO A 20 2.18 8.32 6.49
CA PRO A 20 2.03 9.40 5.50
C PRO A 20 0.74 9.30 4.68
N SER A 21 0.24 8.09 4.44
CA SER A 21 -1.01 7.88 3.70
C SER A 21 -2.26 8.08 4.55
N PHE A 22 -2.16 8.29 5.87
CA PHE A 22 -3.35 8.43 6.71
C PHE A 22 -4.25 9.59 6.23
N SER A 23 -5.56 9.42 6.06
CA SER A 23 -6.40 8.28 6.47
C SER A 23 -6.63 7.18 5.41
N ASN A 24 -5.90 7.17 4.30
CA ASN A 24 -5.93 6.11 3.29
C ASN A 24 -5.11 4.89 3.75
N ILE A 25 -5.73 4.13 4.63
CA ILE A 25 -5.22 2.89 5.23
C ILE A 25 -6.34 1.86 5.26
N GLY A 26 -5.98 0.58 5.29
CA GLY A 26 -6.95 -0.51 5.40
C GLY A 26 -6.31 -1.86 5.69
N ALA A 27 -7.16 -2.86 5.95
CA ALA A 27 -6.77 -4.25 5.94
C ALA A 27 -6.84 -4.79 4.50
N ALA A 28 -5.97 -5.75 4.18
CA ALA A 28 -5.95 -6.40 2.87
C ALA A 28 -5.73 -7.90 3.03
N LYS A 29 -6.42 -8.72 2.23
CA LYS A 29 -6.21 -10.18 2.20
C LYS A 29 -4.75 -10.56 1.93
N ALA A 30 -4.06 -9.73 1.14
CA ALA A 30 -2.65 -9.89 0.82
C ALA A 30 -1.75 -9.86 2.08
N VAL A 31 -2.16 -9.17 3.14
CA VAL A 31 -1.52 -9.25 4.45
C VAL A 31 -1.99 -10.53 5.13
N GLY A 32 -1.31 -11.65 4.87
CA GLY A 32 -1.80 -12.96 5.30
C GLY A 32 -1.71 -13.28 6.80
N ALA A 33 -0.87 -12.56 7.56
CA ALA A 33 -0.67 -12.78 8.99
C ALA A 33 0.14 -11.64 9.64
N TRP A 34 0.30 -11.73 10.96
CA TRP A 34 1.32 -10.98 11.69
C TRP A 34 2.71 -11.12 11.06
N ASN A 35 3.47 -10.03 10.99
CA ASN A 35 4.79 -9.96 10.33
C ASN A 35 4.77 -10.39 8.84
N SER A 36 3.63 -10.23 8.17
CA SER A 36 3.54 -10.42 6.72
C SER A 36 4.49 -9.47 6.00
N PRO A 37 5.22 -9.94 4.97
CA PRO A 37 6.06 -9.08 4.14
C PRO A 37 5.24 -8.05 3.34
N LEU A 38 3.92 -8.24 3.24
CA LEU A 38 3.00 -7.33 2.57
C LEU A 38 2.35 -6.33 3.55
N CYS A 39 2.64 -6.41 4.84
CA CYS A 39 2.29 -5.35 5.79
C CYS A 39 3.09 -4.08 5.45
N GLY A 40 2.39 -2.96 5.27
CA GLY A 40 2.98 -1.70 4.82
C GLY A 40 3.17 -1.60 3.30
N SER A 41 2.60 -2.51 2.51
CA SER A 41 2.53 -2.38 1.05
C SER A 41 1.53 -1.31 0.62
N CYS A 42 1.72 -0.74 -0.58
CA CYS A 42 0.83 0.26 -1.15
C CYS A 42 -0.03 -0.32 -2.27
N TRP A 43 -1.30 0.08 -2.30
CA TRP A 43 -2.30 -0.42 -3.25
C TRP A 43 -3.03 0.74 -3.92
N GLU A 44 -3.06 0.71 -5.24
CA GLU A 44 -3.92 1.55 -6.06
C GLU A 44 -5.30 0.89 -6.16
N LEU A 45 -6.33 1.57 -5.66
CA LEU A 45 -7.72 1.11 -5.72
C LEU A 45 -8.53 2.04 -6.61
N THR A 46 -9.23 1.46 -7.59
CA THR A 46 -10.03 2.23 -8.56
C THR A 46 -11.49 1.76 -8.59
N TYR A 47 -12.41 2.71 -8.45
CA TYR A 47 -13.85 2.48 -8.51
C TYR A 47 -14.56 3.67 -9.16
N GLY A 48 -15.41 3.42 -10.15
CA GLY A 48 -16.23 4.47 -10.79
C GLY A 48 -15.42 5.63 -11.38
N GLY A 49 -14.17 5.39 -11.79
CA GLY A 49 -13.24 6.41 -12.31
C GLY A 49 -12.41 7.15 -11.25
N ASN A 50 -12.69 6.94 -9.96
CA ASN A 50 -11.88 7.48 -8.86
C ASN A 50 -10.77 6.49 -8.51
N THR A 51 -9.59 7.01 -8.20
CA THR A 51 -8.43 6.22 -7.77
C THR A 51 -7.85 6.75 -6.47
N ILE A 52 -7.52 5.86 -5.53
CA ILE A 52 -6.83 6.20 -4.28
C ILE A 52 -5.64 5.26 -4.05
N TYR A 53 -4.65 5.72 -3.28
CA TYR A 53 -3.54 4.91 -2.80
C TYR A 53 -3.70 4.58 -1.32
N VAL A 54 -3.71 3.30 -0.98
CA VAL A 54 -3.99 2.79 0.37
C VAL A 54 -2.80 1.99 0.87
N THR A 55 -2.36 2.28 2.10
CA THR A 55 -1.40 1.42 2.80
C THR A 55 -2.15 0.27 3.46
N ALA A 56 -1.74 -0.97 3.14
CA ALA A 56 -2.26 -2.17 3.81
C ALA A 56 -1.56 -2.35 5.17
N ILE A 57 -2.30 -2.32 6.26
CA ILE A 57 -1.75 -2.33 7.63
C ILE A 57 -2.24 -3.49 8.50
N ASP A 58 -3.19 -4.27 7.99
CA ASP A 58 -3.76 -5.41 8.71
C ASP A 58 -4.29 -6.47 7.73
N THR A 59 -4.66 -7.63 8.27
CA THR A 59 -5.26 -8.75 7.54
C THR A 59 -6.79 -8.67 7.51
N VAL A 60 -7.40 -9.18 6.44
CA VAL A 60 -8.86 -9.38 6.31
C VAL A 60 -9.11 -10.70 5.57
N GLY A 61 -10.29 -11.31 5.75
CA GLY A 61 -10.64 -12.58 5.13
C GLY A 61 -10.64 -12.55 3.59
N ASP A 62 -11.14 -11.47 2.99
CA ASP A 62 -11.13 -11.29 1.53
C ASP A 62 -11.08 -9.80 1.15
N GLY A 63 -10.53 -9.50 -0.02
CA GLY A 63 -10.46 -8.13 -0.53
C GLY A 63 -9.75 -7.13 0.41
N PHE A 64 -10.45 -6.04 0.73
CA PHE A 64 -9.97 -4.92 1.53
C PHE A 64 -11.05 -4.39 2.47
N ASP A 65 -10.70 -4.15 3.73
CA ASP A 65 -11.51 -3.33 4.66
C ASP A 65 -10.82 -1.98 4.84
N LEU A 66 -11.45 -0.93 4.31
CA LEU A 66 -10.87 0.42 4.30
C LEU A 66 -11.34 1.24 5.50
N SER A 67 -10.53 2.23 5.89
CA SER A 67 -11.04 3.29 6.75
C SER A 67 -12.24 3.98 6.08
N LEU A 68 -13.20 4.46 6.88
CA LEU A 68 -14.38 5.15 6.35
C LEU A 68 -13.98 6.32 5.43
N LYS A 69 -12.94 7.08 5.80
CA LYS A 69 -12.46 8.22 5.01
C LYS A 69 -11.86 7.79 3.67
N ALA A 70 -11.15 6.66 3.64
CA ALA A 70 -10.58 6.10 2.42
C ALA A 70 -11.70 5.64 1.48
N MET A 71 -12.68 4.89 1.99
CA MET A 71 -13.83 4.46 1.21
C MET A 71 -14.68 5.63 0.71
N ASP A 72 -14.86 6.69 1.52
CA ASP A 72 -15.54 7.90 1.09
C ASP A 72 -14.77 8.60 -0.03
N THR A 73 -13.44 8.64 0.04
CA THR A 73 -12.62 9.23 -1.02
C THR A 73 -12.74 8.42 -2.32
N LEU A 74 -12.75 7.08 -2.23
CA LEU A 74 -12.95 6.19 -3.37
C LEU A 74 -14.35 6.33 -3.99
N THR A 75 -15.37 6.53 -3.16
CA THR A 75 -16.79 6.46 -3.58
C THR A 75 -17.50 7.82 -3.68
N ASN A 76 -16.76 8.93 -3.63
CA ASN A 76 -17.30 10.30 -3.61
C ASN A 76 -18.29 10.55 -2.43
N GLY A 77 -17.91 10.12 -1.22
CA GLY A 77 -18.66 10.37 0.01
C GLY A 77 -19.83 9.41 0.25
N LYS A 78 -19.83 8.24 -0.41
CA LYS A 78 -20.94 7.29 -0.39
C LYS A 78 -20.61 5.99 0.36
N ALA A 79 -19.56 5.97 1.19
CA ALA A 79 -19.08 4.73 1.81
C ALA A 79 -20.19 4.00 2.57
N LYS A 80 -20.91 4.71 3.45
CA LYS A 80 -22.00 4.12 4.25
C LYS A 80 -23.23 3.70 3.43
N GLN A 81 -23.45 4.34 2.28
CA GLN A 81 -24.61 4.05 1.42
C GLN A 81 -24.37 2.81 0.56
N LEU A 82 -23.13 2.67 0.07
CA LEU A 82 -22.74 1.53 -0.77
C LEU A 82 -22.38 0.32 0.07
N ASP A 83 -21.80 0.53 1.27
CA ASP A 83 -21.27 -0.46 2.20
C ASP A 83 -20.10 -1.27 1.61
N VAL A 84 -20.36 -1.99 0.51
CA VAL A 84 -19.40 -2.82 -0.22
C VAL A 84 -19.42 -2.44 -1.71
N VAL A 85 -18.25 -2.39 -2.35
CA VAL A 85 -18.11 -2.18 -3.79
C VAL A 85 -17.13 -3.17 -4.41
N SER A 86 -17.30 -3.46 -5.69
CA SER A 86 -16.28 -4.16 -6.49
C SER A 86 -15.36 -3.11 -7.14
N ALA A 87 -14.12 -3.03 -6.65
CA ALA A 87 -13.08 -2.13 -7.14
C ALA A 87 -11.92 -2.91 -7.77
N GLN A 88 -11.18 -2.26 -8.67
CA GLN A 88 -9.91 -2.78 -9.14
C GLN A 88 -8.83 -2.49 -8.11
N ALA A 89 -7.92 -3.43 -7.92
CA ALA A 89 -6.83 -3.32 -6.94
C ALA A 89 -5.50 -3.75 -7.57
N THR A 90 -4.51 -2.87 -7.53
CA THR A 90 -3.16 -3.12 -8.05
C THR A 90 -2.14 -2.79 -6.97
N GLN A 91 -1.25 -3.72 -6.64
CA GLN A 91 -0.12 -3.41 -5.78
C GLN A 91 0.84 -2.48 -6.53
N VAL A 92 1.23 -1.37 -5.90
CA VAL A 92 2.14 -0.37 -6.48
C VAL A 92 3.32 -0.11 -5.56
N ASP A 93 4.28 0.69 -6.03
CA ASP A 93 5.41 1.09 -5.22
C ASP A 93 4.97 1.86 -3.96
N GLU A 94 5.64 1.60 -2.87
CA GLU A 94 5.37 2.20 -1.56
C GLU A 94 5.44 3.74 -1.56
N TYR A 95 6.20 4.30 -2.51
CA TYR A 95 6.29 5.72 -2.80
C TYR A 95 4.92 6.40 -2.98
N TYR A 96 3.96 5.74 -3.63
CA TYR A 96 2.62 6.32 -3.86
C TYR A 96 1.83 6.52 -2.56
N CYS A 97 2.16 5.74 -1.53
CA CYS A 97 1.63 5.88 -0.17
C CYS A 97 2.53 6.75 0.73
N GLY A 98 3.55 7.40 0.17
CA GLY A 98 4.53 8.21 0.91
C GLY A 98 5.50 7.40 1.77
N LEU A 99 5.52 6.07 1.61
CA LEU A 99 6.38 5.15 2.34
C LEU A 99 7.66 4.99 1.55
N ILE A 100 8.65 5.84 1.82
CA ILE A 100 9.92 5.77 1.11
C ILE A 100 10.89 4.85 1.90
N PRO A 101 11.38 3.74 1.33
CA PRO A 101 12.44 2.97 1.95
C PRO A 101 13.71 3.83 2.06
N GLY A 102 14.21 4.06 3.28
CA GLY A 102 15.56 4.54 3.53
C GLY A 102 15.89 6.01 3.21
N ARG A 103 14.95 6.91 2.90
CA ARG A 103 15.30 8.32 2.67
C ARG A 103 15.37 9.13 3.96
N LYS A 104 16.58 9.16 4.55
CA LYS A 104 17.05 10.36 5.24
C LYS A 104 16.92 11.53 4.27
N LYS A 105 16.16 12.54 4.69
CA LYS A 105 15.92 13.83 4.03
C LYS A 105 17.16 14.30 3.28
N CYS A 106 17.10 14.28 1.95
CA CYS A 106 17.75 15.17 0.99
C CYS A 106 17.48 14.62 -0.42
N LEU A 107 16.37 15.02 -1.03
CA LEU A 107 16.18 14.89 -2.47
C LEU A 107 16.16 16.27 -3.08
N ASN A 108 17.19 16.56 -3.86
CA ASN A 108 17.13 17.60 -4.87
C ASN A 108 16.23 17.09 -6.01
N ARG A 109 15.36 17.95 -6.52
CA ARG A 109 14.18 17.60 -7.36
C ARG A 109 14.54 17.05 -8.76
N ASP A 110 15.80 17.15 -9.18
CA ASP A 110 16.21 16.99 -10.59
C ASP A 110 16.64 15.57 -11.01
N LYS A 111 16.60 14.56 -10.12
CA LYS A 111 17.02 13.18 -10.46
C LYS A 111 15.87 12.17 -10.64
N MET A 112 14.61 12.60 -10.67
CA MET A 112 13.45 11.70 -10.83
C MET A 112 13.04 11.39 -12.28
N ILE A 113 13.81 11.82 -13.29
CA ILE A 113 13.51 11.55 -14.71
C ILE A 113 14.20 10.31 -15.30
N HIS A 114 15.05 9.60 -14.55
CA HIS A 114 15.65 8.36 -15.03
C HIS A 114 15.73 7.29 -13.94
N GLN A 115 14.66 6.51 -13.80
CA GLN A 115 14.83 5.10 -13.47
C GLN A 115 14.10 4.29 -14.53
N GLU A 116 14.91 3.58 -15.31
CA GLU A 116 14.52 2.82 -16.49
C GLU A 116 13.54 1.71 -16.13
N LYS A 117 12.52 1.57 -16.97
CA LYS A 117 11.59 0.45 -17.02
C LYS A 117 12.38 -0.87 -17.06
N PRO A 118 12.23 -1.80 -16.10
CA PRO A 118 12.85 -3.12 -16.23
C PRO A 118 12.17 -3.87 -17.40
N PRO A 119 12.92 -4.35 -18.41
CA PRO A 119 12.34 -5.12 -19.49
C PRO A 119 11.86 -6.49 -18.99
N ALA A 120 10.68 -6.86 -19.48
CA ALA A 120 10.00 -8.12 -19.20
C ALA A 120 10.86 -9.34 -19.54
N LEU A 121 10.67 -10.40 -18.76
CA LEU A 121 11.14 -11.75 -19.03
C LEU A 121 10.67 -12.23 -20.42
N ALA A 122 11.62 -12.58 -21.30
CA ALA A 122 11.48 -13.53 -22.40
C ALA A 122 12.88 -14.14 -22.63
N ARG A 123 13.13 -15.38 -22.18
CA ARG A 123 13.01 -16.63 -22.96
C ARG A 123 13.86 -16.64 -24.24
N ASP A 124 14.92 -17.45 -24.17
CA ASP A 124 15.36 -18.45 -25.15
C ASP A 124 16.83 -18.39 -25.60
N ASN A 125 17.41 -19.58 -25.54
CA ASN A 125 18.78 -19.97 -25.88
C ASN A 125 19.14 -19.64 -27.33
N LEU A 126 20.40 -19.29 -27.58
CA LEU A 126 21.18 -19.85 -28.70
C LEU A 126 22.68 -19.68 -28.41
N ARG A 127 23.33 -20.83 -28.26
CA ARG A 127 24.78 -21.04 -28.39
C ARG A 127 24.99 -21.76 -29.71
#